data_AF-A0AAF0JFD9-F1
#
_entry.id   AF-A0AAF0JFD9-F1
#
_cell.length_a   1.000
_cell.length_b   1.000
_cell.length_c   1.000
_cell.angle_alpha   90.00
_cell.angle_beta   90.00
_cell.angle_gamma   90.00
#
_symmetry.space_group_name_H-M   'P 1'
#
loop_
_entity.id
_entity.type
_entity.pdbx_description
1 polymer ?
#
loop_
_entity_poly.entity_id
_entity_poly.type
_entity_poly.pdbx_seq_one_letter_code
_entity_poly.pdbx_strand_id
1 'polypeptide(L)'
;MPQSPAKLREDRRCAMASLIAAGIDPNRCTLFHQDEVPGHTELMWILSCIAPFGRLERMTTWKSKLVTAEGKEAAHESHLQLGLFTYPVLQAADILLYHATHVPVGEDQTQHLELTRDFAHLFNQKYNTSYFVRPVCLLTPTKRILSLRDPSQKMSKSAPDANSRILLTDSPNVIQKKIRRAVTDSERCITYEPDRRPAISNLVAILAALNGATAGNGSASSSDLSDPGVMAQHLEQITGGSGSKLKEVLAESIIEALRPFQTEYTKLVDDPAYLEQIAALGRAKASQRAAQTLEEVRKIIGIAP
;
A
#
# COMPACT_ATOMS: atom_id res chain seq x y z
N MET A 1 16.17 -0.45 -6.24
CA MET A 1 16.10 -1.71 -7.03
C MET A 1 16.04 -1.31 -8.50
N PRO A 2 17.05 -1.65 -9.32
CA PRO A 2 16.96 -1.45 -10.75
C PRO A 2 15.74 -2.22 -11.29
N GLN A 3 14.92 -1.55 -12.09
CA GLN A 3 13.72 -2.11 -12.71
C GLN A 3 13.95 -2.22 -14.22
N SER A 4 13.43 -3.27 -14.84
CA SER A 4 13.41 -3.35 -16.30
C SER A 4 12.51 -2.23 -16.87
N PRO A 5 12.96 -1.44 -17.86
CA PRO A 5 12.14 -0.37 -18.43
C PRO A 5 10.84 -0.85 -19.08
N ALA A 6 10.84 -2.06 -19.65
CA ALA A 6 9.63 -2.66 -20.19
C ALA A 6 8.67 -3.05 -19.07
N LYS A 7 9.19 -3.64 -17.99
CA LYS A 7 8.39 -4.07 -16.85
C LYS A 7 7.78 -2.89 -16.09
N LEU A 8 8.55 -1.82 -15.89
CA LEU A 8 8.05 -0.60 -15.23
C LEU A 8 6.89 0.04 -16.01
N ARG A 9 6.97 0.09 -17.34
CA ARG A 9 5.89 0.61 -18.19
C ARG A 9 4.61 -0.22 -18.06
N GLU A 10 4.75 -1.55 -18.04
CA GLU A 10 3.63 -2.46 -17.82
C GLU A 10 3.03 -2.29 -16.42
N ASP A 11 3.86 -2.34 -15.39
CA ASP A 11 3.44 -2.24 -13.98
C ASP A 11 2.76 -0.91 -13.69
N ARG A 12 3.20 0.17 -14.34
CA ARG A 12 2.57 1.50 -14.23
C ARG A 12 1.11 1.47 -14.70
N ARG A 13 0.83 0.87 -15.87
CA ARG A 13 -0.54 0.72 -16.38
C ARG A 13 -1.36 -0.23 -15.51
N CYS A 14 -0.78 -1.37 -15.13
CA CYS A 14 -1.43 -2.35 -14.26
C CYS A 14 -1.78 -1.78 -12.89
N ALA A 15 -0.94 -0.90 -12.32
CA ALA A 15 -1.21 -0.24 -11.04
C ALA A 15 -2.43 0.68 -11.15
N MET A 16 -2.53 1.47 -12.21
CA MET A 16 -3.69 2.33 -12.44
C MET A 16 -4.98 1.52 -12.66
N ALA A 17 -4.91 0.47 -13.49
CA ALA A 17 -6.02 -0.46 -13.66
C ALA A 17 -6.47 -1.09 -12.33
N SER A 18 -5.51 -1.44 -11.45
CA SER A 18 -5.81 -2.00 -10.13
C SER A 18 -6.54 -1.00 -9.23
N LEU A 19 -6.15 0.28 -9.25
CA LEU A 19 -6.82 1.30 -8.44
C LEU A 19 -8.27 1.52 -8.90
N ILE A 20 -8.49 1.59 -10.22
CA ILE A 20 -9.83 1.77 -10.79
C ILE A 20 -10.69 0.52 -10.52
N ALA A 21 -10.16 -0.69 -10.74
CA ALA A 21 -10.85 -1.94 -10.44
C ALA A 21 -11.18 -2.12 -8.95
N ALA A 22 -10.38 -1.51 -8.05
CA ALA A 22 -10.66 -1.48 -6.62
C ALA A 22 -11.77 -0.47 -6.23
N GLY A 23 -12.28 0.30 -7.19
CA GLY A 23 -13.39 1.25 -6.99
C GLY A 23 -12.98 2.72 -6.89
N ILE A 24 -11.73 3.08 -7.21
CA ILE A 24 -11.36 4.49 -7.32
C ILE A 24 -11.96 5.07 -8.61
N ASP A 25 -12.91 6.00 -8.46
CA ASP A 25 -13.57 6.69 -9.55
C ASP A 25 -12.73 7.89 -10.06
N PRO A 26 -12.21 7.86 -11.30
CA PRO A 26 -11.40 8.95 -11.87
C PRO A 26 -12.15 10.28 -12.04
N ASN A 27 -13.48 10.27 -11.97
CA ASN A 27 -14.28 11.50 -12.00
C ASN A 27 -14.26 12.22 -10.65
N ARG A 28 -14.08 11.47 -9.56
CA ARG A 28 -14.07 11.97 -8.18
C ARG A 28 -12.64 12.17 -7.66
N CYS A 29 -11.70 11.38 -8.14
CA CYS A 29 -10.31 11.38 -7.70
C CYS A 29 -9.36 11.73 -8.85
N THR A 30 -8.26 12.43 -8.56
CA THR A 30 -7.19 12.68 -9.52
C THR A 30 -6.20 11.52 -9.48
N LEU A 31 -6.24 10.66 -10.50
CA LEU A 31 -5.30 9.54 -10.68
C LEU A 31 -4.27 9.89 -11.75
N PHE A 32 -2.99 9.89 -11.42
CA PHE A 32 -1.92 10.26 -12.34
C PHE A 32 -0.62 9.51 -12.04
N HIS A 33 0.32 9.56 -12.98
CA HIS A 33 1.66 9.03 -12.78
C HIS A 33 2.61 10.13 -12.30
N GLN A 34 3.36 9.86 -11.23
CA GLN A 34 4.26 10.84 -10.60
C GLN A 34 5.28 11.43 -11.58
N ASP A 35 5.82 10.60 -12.49
CA ASP A 35 6.84 11.02 -13.47
C ASP A 35 6.33 12.06 -14.48
N GLU A 36 5.01 12.15 -14.65
CA GLU A 36 4.39 13.05 -15.62
C GLU A 36 4.15 14.46 -15.08
N VAL A 37 4.45 14.71 -13.80
CA VAL A 37 4.31 16.01 -13.15
C VAL A 37 5.69 16.46 -12.65
N PRO A 38 6.44 17.28 -13.42
CA PRO A 38 7.81 17.67 -13.07
C PRO A 38 7.93 18.37 -11.71
N GLY A 39 6.84 19.03 -11.26
CA GLY A 39 6.83 19.79 -10.02
C GLY A 39 7.14 18.99 -8.76
N HIS A 40 6.96 17.66 -8.79
CA HIS A 40 7.41 16.78 -7.71
C HIS A 40 8.92 16.84 -7.50
N THR A 41 9.69 16.76 -8.59
CA THR A 41 11.15 16.77 -8.54
C THR A 41 11.70 18.15 -8.16
N GLU A 42 11.03 19.21 -8.61
CA GLU A 42 11.41 20.58 -8.26
C GLU A 42 11.18 20.88 -6.78
N LEU A 43 9.99 20.56 -6.25
CA LEU A 43 9.72 20.76 -4.83
C LEU A 43 10.60 19.85 -3.96
N MET A 44 10.87 18.60 -4.39
CA MET A 44 11.83 17.73 -3.72
C MET A 44 13.21 18.40 -3.59
N TRP A 45 13.70 19.06 -4.63
CA TRP A 45 15.00 19.73 -4.60
C TRP A 45 15.00 20.90 -3.63
N ILE A 46 13.97 21.75 -3.67
CA ILE A 46 13.81 22.87 -2.74
C ILE A 46 13.77 22.38 -1.29
N LEU A 47 12.99 21.32 -1.00
CA LEU A 47 12.91 20.73 0.33
C LEU A 47 14.23 20.09 0.77
N SER A 48 14.99 19.52 -0.16
CA SER A 48 16.31 18.93 0.13
C SER A 48 17.32 19.97 0.63
N CYS A 49 17.19 21.24 0.21
CA CYS A 49 18.01 22.35 0.73
C CYS A 49 17.62 22.82 2.15
N ILE A 50 16.60 22.20 2.75
CA ILE A 50 16.10 22.50 4.10
C ILE A 50 16.18 21.26 5.00
N ALA A 51 16.11 20.06 4.41
CA ALA A 51 16.15 18.79 5.10
C ALA A 51 17.49 18.55 5.82
N PRO A 52 17.51 18.40 7.17
CA PRO A 52 18.73 18.08 7.89
C PRO A 52 19.19 16.65 7.59
N PHE A 53 20.45 16.49 7.16
CA PHE A 53 21.02 15.18 6.80
C PHE A 53 20.86 14.13 7.90
N GLY A 54 21.21 14.46 9.15
CA GLY A 54 21.12 13.52 10.28
C GLY A 54 19.70 13.07 10.64
N ARG A 55 18.64 13.77 10.16
CA ARG A 55 17.27 13.26 10.28
C ARG A 55 16.98 12.13 9.30
N LEU A 56 17.48 12.22 8.07
CA LEU A 56 17.33 11.17 7.05
C LEU A 56 18.13 9.92 7.42
N GLU A 57 19.34 10.08 7.94
CA GLU A 57 20.21 8.98 8.38
C GLU A 57 19.60 8.13 9.52
N ARG A 58 18.81 8.75 10.40
CA ARG A 58 18.17 8.06 11.53
C ARG A 58 16.90 7.30 11.16
N MET A 59 16.45 7.36 9.91
CA MET A 59 15.22 6.68 9.50
C MET A 59 15.36 5.16 9.59
N THR A 60 14.33 4.49 10.12
CA THR A 60 14.36 3.04 10.33
C THR A 60 14.44 2.27 9.02
N THR A 61 13.80 2.77 7.95
CA THR A 61 13.86 2.18 6.61
C THR A 61 15.25 2.18 6.00
N TRP A 62 16.05 3.23 6.26
CA TRP A 62 17.45 3.29 5.83
C TRP A 62 18.28 2.22 6.54
N LYS A 63 18.15 2.16 7.87
CA LYS A 63 18.85 1.19 8.73
C LYS A 63 18.46 -0.27 8.45
N SER A 64 17.18 -0.55 8.19
CA SER A 64 16.74 -1.93 7.92
C SER A 64 17.18 -2.42 6.55
N LYS A 65 17.25 -1.55 5.54
CA LYS A 65 17.69 -1.92 4.19
C LYS A 65 19.21 -2.07 4.07
N LEU A 66 19.98 -1.37 4.91
CA LEU A 66 21.40 -1.68 5.16
C LEU A 66 21.60 -3.14 5.60
N VAL A 67 20.65 -3.68 6.37
CA VAL A 67 20.69 -5.03 6.94
C VAL A 67 20.11 -6.10 6.00
N THR A 68 19.17 -5.75 5.11
CA THR A 68 18.38 -6.73 4.32
C THR A 68 18.94 -6.98 2.91
N ALA A 69 19.99 -6.28 2.50
CA ALA A 69 20.67 -6.54 1.24
C ALA A 69 21.54 -7.82 1.36
N GLU A 70 20.86 -8.97 1.23
CA GLU A 70 21.38 -10.31 0.90
C GLU A 70 22.57 -10.85 1.71
N GLY A 71 22.29 -11.53 2.82
CA GLY A 71 22.86 -12.86 3.17
C GLY A 71 24.37 -13.07 3.37
N LYS A 72 25.27 -12.21 2.89
CA LYS A 72 26.71 -12.21 3.14
C LYS A 72 27.21 -10.78 2.93
N GLU A 73 27.75 -10.20 3.99
CA GLU A 73 28.23 -8.81 4.10
C GLU A 73 27.08 -7.79 4.14
N ALA A 74 26.99 -7.05 5.25
CA ALA A 74 26.13 -5.86 5.33
C ALA A 74 26.40 -5.00 4.09
N ALA A 75 25.37 -4.52 3.41
CA ALA A 75 25.58 -3.63 2.27
C ALA A 75 26.44 -2.45 2.75
N HIS A 76 27.69 -2.42 2.31
CA HIS A 76 28.57 -1.31 2.58
C HIS A 76 27.86 -0.06 2.06
N GLU A 77 27.81 1.02 2.84
CA GLU A 77 27.04 2.24 2.52
C GLU A 77 27.28 2.73 1.07
N SER A 78 28.48 2.45 0.54
CA SER A 78 28.91 2.71 -0.83
C SER A 78 28.07 2.06 -1.93
N HIS A 79 27.29 1.01 -1.65
CA HIS A 79 26.42 0.32 -2.63
C HIS A 79 24.98 0.80 -2.59
N LEU A 80 24.61 1.66 -1.63
CA LEU A 80 23.26 2.19 -1.54
C LEU A 80 23.06 3.37 -2.48
N GLN A 81 21.95 3.35 -3.21
CA GLN A 81 21.62 4.46 -4.12
C GLN A 81 21.13 5.67 -3.32
N LEU A 82 21.59 6.88 -3.71
CA LEU A 82 21.15 8.15 -3.11
C LEU A 82 19.63 8.32 -3.11
N GLY A 83 18.94 7.82 -4.14
CA GLY A 83 17.48 7.85 -4.21
C GLY A 83 16.82 7.12 -3.03
N LEU A 84 17.42 6.05 -2.51
CA LEU A 84 16.90 5.34 -1.34
C LEU A 84 17.06 6.13 -0.04
N PHE A 85 18.09 6.98 0.04
CA PHE A 85 18.29 7.88 1.17
C PHE A 85 17.33 9.09 1.11
N THR A 86 17.09 9.60 -0.09
CA THR A 86 16.37 10.87 -0.31
C THR A 86 14.89 10.72 -0.64
N TYR A 87 14.38 9.51 -0.92
CA TYR A 87 12.94 9.34 -1.22
C TYR A 87 11.99 9.88 -0.13
N PRO A 88 12.32 9.92 1.19
CA PRO A 88 11.43 10.52 2.17
C PRO A 88 11.21 12.03 1.91
N VAL A 89 12.19 12.70 1.31
CA VAL A 89 12.05 14.11 0.87
C VAL A 89 11.16 14.20 -0.36
N LEU A 90 11.29 13.27 -1.31
CA LEU A 90 10.38 13.19 -2.47
C LEU A 90 8.94 12.91 -2.01
N GLN A 91 8.73 11.99 -1.08
CA GLN A 91 7.42 11.71 -0.50
C GLN A 91 6.81 12.95 0.18
N ALA A 92 7.62 13.75 0.87
CA ALA A 92 7.14 15.00 1.44
C ALA A 92 6.76 16.02 0.35
N ALA A 93 7.55 16.11 -0.74
CA ALA A 93 7.19 16.91 -1.89
C ALA A 93 5.86 16.45 -2.50
N ASP A 94 5.66 15.14 -2.68
CA ASP A 94 4.42 14.56 -3.20
C ASP A 94 3.18 14.99 -2.41
N ILE A 95 3.30 15.12 -1.09
CA ILE A 95 2.20 15.49 -0.19
C ILE A 95 1.99 17.02 -0.18
N LEU A 96 3.07 17.78 -0.01
CA LEU A 96 3.02 19.23 0.18
C LEU A 96 2.68 19.97 -1.12
N LEU A 97 3.09 19.45 -2.27
CA LEU A 97 2.81 20.02 -3.60
C LEU A 97 1.30 20.22 -3.86
N TYR A 98 0.45 19.41 -3.21
CA TYR A 98 -0.99 19.49 -3.36
C TYR A 98 -1.70 20.07 -2.13
N HIS A 99 -0.96 20.53 -1.12
CA HIS A 99 -1.50 20.93 0.19
C HIS A 99 -2.39 19.87 0.82
N ALA A 100 -2.00 18.59 0.74
CA ALA A 100 -2.78 17.52 1.31
C ALA A 100 -2.92 17.72 2.83
N THR A 101 -4.17 17.74 3.31
CA THR A 101 -4.48 17.90 4.74
C THR A 101 -4.47 16.57 5.48
N HIS A 102 -4.81 15.49 4.78
CA HIS A 102 -4.90 14.14 5.32
C HIS A 102 -4.21 13.16 4.38
N VAL A 103 -3.39 12.27 4.93
CA VAL A 103 -2.64 11.28 4.14
C VAL A 103 -2.90 9.90 4.70
N PRO A 104 -3.64 9.03 3.99
CA PRO A 104 -3.86 7.66 4.40
C PRO A 104 -2.60 6.83 4.16
N VAL A 105 -2.05 6.26 5.23
CA VAL A 105 -0.84 5.45 5.15
C VAL A 105 -0.91 4.21 6.06
N GLY A 106 -0.09 3.21 5.75
CA GLY A 106 0.14 2.09 6.66
C GLY A 106 1.00 2.50 7.87
N GLU A 107 0.95 1.72 8.94
CA GLU A 107 1.76 1.94 10.15
C GLU A 107 3.26 2.07 9.83
N ASP A 108 3.75 1.34 8.83
CA ASP A 108 5.14 1.34 8.37
C ASP A 108 5.60 2.67 7.76
N GLN A 109 4.66 3.55 7.39
CA GLN A 109 4.94 4.84 6.75
C GLN A 109 4.74 6.04 7.68
N THR A 110 4.31 5.81 8.91
CA THR A 110 4.06 6.87 9.92
C THR A 110 5.29 7.76 10.13
N GLN A 111 6.49 7.16 10.17
CA GLN A 111 7.75 7.90 10.32
C GLN A 111 8.03 8.86 9.14
N HIS A 112 7.71 8.46 7.90
CA HIS A 112 7.88 9.34 6.74
C HIS A 112 6.88 10.50 6.76
N LEU A 113 5.68 10.26 7.27
CA LEU A 113 4.68 11.32 7.40
C LEU A 113 5.04 12.33 8.50
N GLU A 114 5.60 11.89 9.62
CA GLU A 114 6.17 12.82 10.61
C GLU A 114 7.31 13.66 10.02
N LEU A 115 8.18 13.05 9.21
CA LEU A 115 9.21 13.80 8.51
C LEU A 115 8.62 14.83 7.51
N THR A 116 7.51 14.51 6.85
CA THR A 116 6.80 15.44 5.98
C THR A 116 6.26 16.64 6.77
N ARG A 117 5.66 16.40 7.94
CA ARG A 117 5.16 17.44 8.85
C ARG A 117 6.28 18.34 9.36
N ASP A 118 7.43 17.74 9.65
CA ASP A 118 8.66 18.41 10.01
C ASP A 118 9.18 19.33 8.89
N PHE A 119 9.18 18.87 7.63
CA PHE A 119 9.60 19.69 6.50
C PHE A 119 8.66 20.86 6.23
N ALA A 120 7.34 20.66 6.37
CA ALA A 120 6.38 21.76 6.31
C ALA A 120 6.68 22.83 7.38
N HIS A 121 6.97 22.39 8.62
CA HIS A 121 7.33 23.31 9.71
C HIS A 121 8.65 24.04 9.45
N LEU A 122 9.70 23.32 9.01
CA LEU A 122 11.00 23.90 8.73
C LEU A 122 10.94 24.91 7.57
N PHE A 123 10.19 24.61 6.51
CA PHE A 123 9.99 25.55 5.40
C PHE A 123 9.34 26.84 5.91
N ASN A 124 8.23 26.70 6.63
CA ASN A 124 7.48 27.82 7.21
C ASN A 124 8.36 28.67 8.14
N GLN A 125 9.15 28.03 9.01
CA GLN A 125 10.08 28.73 9.90
C GLN A 125 11.18 29.46 9.13
N LYS A 126 11.81 28.80 8.15
CA LYS A 126 12.94 29.35 7.40
C LYS A 126 12.56 30.61 6.61
N TYR A 127 11.38 30.62 6.03
CA TYR A 127 10.88 31.73 5.21
C TYR A 127 9.86 32.63 5.92
N ASN A 128 9.71 32.47 7.25
CA ASN A 128 8.79 33.25 8.08
C ASN A 128 7.35 33.32 7.50
N THR A 129 6.80 32.15 7.15
CA THR A 129 5.49 32.00 6.50
C THR A 129 4.66 30.91 7.18
N SER A 130 3.39 30.78 6.80
CA SER A 130 2.47 29.71 7.21
C SER A 130 1.95 28.88 6.02
N TYR A 131 2.69 28.92 4.91
CA TYR A 131 2.25 28.39 3.61
C TYR A 131 1.91 26.89 3.61
N PHE A 132 2.78 26.03 4.15
CA PHE A 132 2.53 24.59 4.21
C PHE A 132 1.81 24.18 5.49
N VAL A 133 0.66 23.53 5.34
CA VAL A 133 -0.07 22.92 6.46
C VAL A 133 0.56 21.55 6.77
N ARG A 134 0.70 21.23 8.06
CA ARG A 134 1.19 19.90 8.48
C ARG A 134 0.10 18.85 8.23
N PRO A 135 0.33 17.85 7.36
CA PRO A 135 -0.66 16.82 7.07
C PRO A 135 -0.96 15.96 8.31
N VAL A 136 -2.18 15.46 8.39
CA VAL A 136 -2.64 14.52 9.42
C VAL A 136 -2.52 13.09 8.90
N CYS A 137 -1.95 12.21 9.73
CA CYS A 137 -1.90 10.78 9.47
C CYS A 137 -3.30 10.17 9.60
N LEU A 138 -3.79 9.55 8.53
CA LEU A 138 -4.95 8.68 8.60
C LEU A 138 -4.48 7.23 8.61
N LEU A 139 -4.47 6.63 9.80
CA LEU A 139 -4.25 5.20 9.92
C LEU A 139 -5.50 4.48 9.45
N THR A 140 -5.36 3.70 8.39
CA THR A 140 -6.44 2.81 7.98
C THR A 140 -6.57 1.69 9.01
N PRO A 141 -7.78 1.30 9.43
CA PRO A 141 -8.00 0.13 10.28
C PRO A 141 -7.76 -1.13 9.45
N THR A 142 -6.53 -1.33 8.99
CA THR A 142 -6.19 -2.49 8.18
C THR A 142 -5.92 -3.64 9.13
N LYS A 143 -6.78 -4.66 9.11
CA LYS A 143 -6.54 -5.94 9.79
C LYS A 143 -5.18 -6.47 9.30
N ARG A 144 -4.21 -6.65 10.20
CA ARG A 144 -2.86 -7.13 9.86
C ARG A 144 -2.97 -8.55 9.31
N ILE A 145 -2.88 -8.70 7.98
CA ILE A 145 -2.89 -10.01 7.32
C ILE A 145 -1.47 -10.60 7.35
N LEU A 146 -1.34 -11.79 7.91
CA LEU A 146 -0.08 -12.50 8.07
C LEU A 146 0.26 -13.33 6.82
N SER A 147 1.54 -13.65 6.67
CA SER A 147 2.02 -14.53 5.61
C SER A 147 1.41 -15.93 5.75
N LEU A 148 1.02 -16.53 4.62
CA LEU A 148 0.46 -17.89 4.59
C LEU A 148 1.50 -18.97 4.93
N ARG A 149 2.79 -18.62 4.94
CA ARG A 149 3.90 -19.56 5.14
C ARG A 149 4.65 -19.33 6.45
N ASP A 150 4.64 -18.10 6.94
CA ASP A 150 5.24 -17.71 8.22
C ASP A 150 4.29 -16.73 8.93
N PRO A 151 3.49 -17.21 9.89
CA PRO A 151 2.53 -16.37 10.62
C PRO A 151 3.20 -15.29 11.48
N SER A 152 4.51 -15.35 11.75
CA SER A 152 5.20 -14.27 12.48
C SER A 152 5.37 -13.01 11.63
N GLN A 153 5.32 -13.16 10.30
CA GLN A 153 5.57 -12.11 9.34
C GLN A 153 4.26 -11.57 8.73
N LYS A 154 4.24 -10.27 8.45
CA LYS A 154 3.17 -9.65 7.65
C LYS A 154 3.29 -10.13 6.20
N MET A 155 2.16 -10.29 5.51
CA MET A 155 2.17 -10.54 4.07
C MET A 155 2.88 -9.39 3.34
N SER A 156 3.89 -9.71 2.53
CA SER A 156 4.72 -8.70 1.83
C SER A 156 4.92 -9.05 0.37
N LYS A 157 4.85 -8.02 -0.49
CA LYS A 157 5.15 -8.14 -1.94
C LYS A 157 6.59 -8.58 -2.20
N SER A 158 7.53 -8.21 -1.33
CA SER A 158 8.95 -8.52 -1.47
C SER A 158 9.38 -9.84 -0.83
N ALA A 159 8.46 -10.60 -0.22
CA ALA A 159 8.79 -11.90 0.37
C ALA A 159 9.29 -12.88 -0.73
N PRO A 160 10.42 -13.59 -0.52
CA PRO A 160 10.99 -14.49 -1.52
C PRO A 160 10.03 -15.61 -1.95
N ASP A 161 9.31 -16.20 -0.98
CA ASP A 161 8.33 -17.25 -1.27
C ASP A 161 7.03 -16.62 -1.80
N ALA A 162 6.72 -16.85 -3.08
CA ALA A 162 5.47 -16.40 -3.69
C ALA A 162 4.22 -17.04 -3.07
N ASN A 163 4.35 -18.20 -2.41
CA ASN A 163 3.24 -18.85 -1.70
C ASN A 163 2.90 -18.18 -0.36
N SER A 164 3.73 -17.24 0.12
CA SER A 164 3.48 -16.48 1.35
C SER A 164 2.34 -15.46 1.22
N ARG A 165 1.95 -15.12 -0.01
CA ARG A 165 1.03 -14.02 -0.31
C ARG A 165 0.02 -14.37 -1.39
N ILE A 166 -1.11 -13.69 -1.36
CA ILE A 166 -2.13 -13.71 -2.42
C ILE A 166 -2.05 -12.38 -3.16
N LEU A 167 -1.89 -12.43 -4.48
CA LEU A 167 -1.99 -11.25 -5.32
C LEU A 167 -3.45 -11.09 -5.76
N LEU A 168 -3.92 -9.85 -5.87
CA LEU A 168 -5.27 -9.56 -6.35
C LEU A 168 -5.51 -10.09 -7.77
N THR A 169 -4.44 -10.25 -8.55
CA THR A 169 -4.43 -10.78 -9.92
C THR A 169 -4.12 -12.27 -10.01
N ASP A 170 -3.97 -12.99 -8.88
CA ASP A 170 -3.77 -14.44 -8.91
C ASP A 170 -5.03 -15.12 -9.50
N SER A 171 -4.83 -16.03 -10.46
CA SER A 171 -5.94 -16.84 -10.99
C SER A 171 -6.55 -17.73 -9.91
N PRO A 172 -7.82 -18.17 -10.07
CA PRO A 172 -8.48 -19.07 -9.12
C PRO A 172 -7.65 -20.32 -8.77
N ASN A 173 -7.02 -20.93 -9.78
CA ASN A 173 -6.16 -22.10 -9.59
C ASN A 173 -4.91 -21.79 -8.75
N VAL A 174 -4.33 -20.59 -8.88
CA VAL A 174 -3.17 -20.17 -8.10
C VAL A 174 -3.58 -19.89 -6.66
N ILE A 175 -4.71 -19.20 -6.44
CA ILE A 175 -5.26 -18.94 -5.10
C ILE A 175 -5.50 -20.26 -4.36
N GLN A 176 -6.19 -21.22 -4.99
CA GLN A 176 -6.42 -22.55 -4.40
C GLN A 176 -5.11 -23.24 -4.01
N LYS A 177 -4.12 -23.26 -4.90
CA LYS A 177 -2.81 -23.89 -4.62
C LYS A 177 -2.08 -23.22 -3.45
N LYS A 178 -2.10 -21.89 -3.37
CA LYS A 178 -1.46 -21.13 -2.29
C LYS A 178 -2.14 -21.37 -0.95
N ILE A 179 -3.47 -21.28 -0.90
CA ILE A 179 -4.26 -21.52 0.31
C ILE A 179 -4.11 -22.98 0.78
N ARG A 180 -4.15 -23.95 -0.13
CA ARG A 180 -3.92 -25.37 0.21
C ARG A 180 -2.56 -25.60 0.88
N ARG A 181 -1.54 -24.82 0.49
CA ARG A 181 -0.18 -24.84 1.04
C ARG A 181 0.01 -23.93 2.26
N ALA A 182 -1.02 -23.19 2.69
CA ALA A 182 -0.91 -22.36 3.87
C ALA A 182 -0.54 -23.22 5.10
N VAL A 183 0.33 -22.72 5.96
CA VAL A 183 0.71 -23.39 7.20
C VAL A 183 -0.48 -23.41 8.14
N THR A 184 -0.67 -24.54 8.82
CA THR A 184 -1.64 -24.76 9.88
C THR A 184 -1.00 -25.62 10.95
N ASP A 185 -1.56 -25.64 12.16
CA ASP A 185 -1.16 -26.60 13.19
C ASP A 185 -1.82 -27.98 12.98
N SER A 186 -1.51 -28.91 13.89
CA SER A 186 -1.98 -30.30 13.86
C SER A 186 -3.28 -30.53 14.65
N GLU A 187 -3.85 -29.49 15.26
CA GLU A 187 -5.05 -29.62 16.09
C GLU A 187 -6.30 -29.75 15.20
N ARG A 188 -7.18 -30.72 15.50
CA ARG A 188 -8.45 -30.94 14.76
C ARG A 188 -9.59 -30.11 15.35
N CYS A 189 -9.41 -28.80 15.41
CA CYS A 189 -10.42 -27.83 15.76
C CYS A 189 -10.07 -26.47 15.14
N ILE A 190 -11.08 -25.66 14.85
CA ILE A 190 -10.94 -24.29 14.35
C ILE A 190 -11.28 -23.33 15.49
N THR A 191 -10.26 -22.66 16.02
CA THR A 191 -10.40 -21.63 17.05
C THR A 191 -9.75 -20.32 16.60
N TYR A 192 -10.21 -19.20 17.16
CA TYR A 192 -9.59 -17.89 16.97
C TYR A 192 -8.76 -17.53 18.21
N GLU A 193 -7.48 -17.89 18.17
CA GLU A 193 -6.49 -17.64 19.23
C GLU A 193 -5.23 -17.04 18.58
N PRO A 194 -5.20 -15.73 18.27
CA PRO A 194 -4.11 -15.12 17.50
C PRO A 194 -2.71 -15.33 18.09
N ASP A 195 -2.59 -15.38 19.42
CA ASP A 195 -1.31 -15.53 20.10
C ASP A 195 -0.82 -16.98 20.12
N ARG A 196 -1.72 -17.94 20.31
CA ARG A 196 -1.38 -19.38 20.43
C ARG A 196 -1.40 -20.11 19.09
N ARG A 197 -2.35 -19.76 18.22
CA ARG A 197 -2.62 -20.37 16.91
C ARG A 197 -2.68 -19.29 15.81
N PRO A 198 -1.59 -18.53 15.58
CA PRO A 198 -1.58 -17.41 14.64
C PRO A 198 -1.90 -17.84 13.21
N ALA A 199 -1.50 -19.06 12.80
CA ALA A 199 -1.73 -19.58 11.46
C ALA A 199 -3.23 -19.76 11.16
N ILE A 200 -3.95 -20.50 12.01
CA ILE A 200 -5.41 -20.72 11.86
C ILE A 200 -6.17 -19.42 12.06
N SER A 201 -5.81 -18.64 13.07
CA SER A 201 -6.45 -17.35 13.36
C SER A 201 -6.33 -16.36 12.21
N ASN A 202 -5.22 -16.38 11.47
CA ASN A 202 -5.06 -15.58 10.25
C ASN A 202 -6.06 -15.99 9.15
N LEU A 203 -6.23 -17.29 8.91
CA LEU A 203 -7.18 -17.80 7.90
C LEU A 203 -8.63 -17.44 8.26
N VAL A 204 -8.99 -17.59 9.54
CA VAL A 204 -10.30 -17.21 10.08
C VAL A 204 -10.51 -15.69 9.95
N ALA A 205 -9.51 -14.89 10.31
CA ALA A 205 -9.60 -13.43 10.24
C ALA A 205 -9.78 -12.92 8.80
N ILE A 206 -9.13 -13.55 7.81
CA ILE A 206 -9.33 -13.23 6.39
C ILE A 206 -10.78 -13.52 6.00
N LEU A 207 -11.31 -14.70 6.35
CA LEU A 207 -12.68 -15.06 5.98
C LEU A 207 -13.72 -14.13 6.64
N ALA A 208 -13.53 -13.82 7.92
CA ALA A 208 -14.37 -12.87 8.65
C ALA A 208 -14.33 -11.47 8.01
N ALA A 209 -13.15 -11.02 7.56
CA ALA A 209 -13.02 -9.74 6.86
C ALA A 209 -13.77 -9.70 5.53
N LEU A 210 -13.73 -10.78 4.74
CA LEU A 210 -14.46 -10.87 3.47
C LEU A 210 -15.98 -10.83 3.71
N ASN A 211 -16.48 -11.54 4.71
CA ASN A 211 -17.91 -11.53 5.07
C ASN A 211 -18.38 -10.16 5.58
N GLY A 212 -17.55 -9.46 6.35
CA GLY A 212 -17.83 -8.09 6.78
C GLY A 212 -17.90 -7.10 5.61
N ALA A 213 -17.03 -7.25 4.61
CA ALA A 213 -17.03 -6.38 3.42
C ALA A 213 -18.28 -6.57 2.55
N THR A 214 -18.78 -7.80 2.41
CA THR A 214 -20.04 -8.07 1.69
C THR A 214 -21.25 -7.48 2.38
N ALA A 215 -21.27 -7.44 3.71
CA ALA A 215 -22.37 -6.84 4.47
C ALA A 215 -22.45 -5.30 4.31
N GLY A 216 -21.30 -4.61 4.21
CA GLY A 216 -21.24 -3.15 4.11
C GLY A 216 -21.70 -2.54 2.78
N ASN A 217 -21.78 -3.32 1.70
CA ASN A 217 -22.08 -2.83 0.34
C ASN A 217 -23.57 -2.88 -0.06
N GLY A 218 -24.51 -3.05 0.88
CA GLY A 218 -25.94 -2.93 0.60
C GLY A 218 -26.88 -3.89 1.33
N SER A 219 -26.39 -4.80 2.17
CA SER A 219 -27.25 -5.60 3.06
C SER A 219 -27.14 -5.06 4.48
N ALA A 220 -28.17 -4.37 4.97
CA ALA A 220 -28.26 -3.77 6.30
C ALA A 220 -28.37 -4.81 7.45
N SER A 221 -27.61 -5.89 7.39
CA SER A 221 -27.39 -6.79 8.51
C SER A 221 -25.89 -7.03 8.60
N SER A 222 -25.27 -6.45 9.63
CA SER A 222 -23.95 -6.89 10.09
C SER A 222 -24.05 -8.38 10.37
N SER A 223 -23.59 -9.22 9.45
CA SER A 223 -23.50 -10.65 9.74
C SER A 223 -22.57 -10.82 10.94
N ASP A 224 -23.00 -11.53 11.99
CA ASP A 224 -22.17 -11.86 13.16
C ASP A 224 -20.83 -12.50 12.74
N LEU A 225 -20.80 -13.12 11.55
CA LEU A 225 -19.64 -13.68 10.86
C LEU A 225 -18.53 -12.68 10.48
N SER A 226 -18.73 -11.37 10.69
CA SER A 226 -17.65 -10.38 10.55
C SER A 226 -16.67 -10.38 11.75
N ASP A 227 -17.10 -10.94 12.87
CA ASP A 227 -16.26 -11.21 14.04
C ASP A 227 -15.46 -12.51 13.85
N PRO A 228 -14.12 -12.50 14.00
CA PRO A 228 -13.31 -13.70 13.84
C PRO A 228 -13.63 -14.83 14.84
N GLY A 229 -14.07 -14.50 16.06
CA GLY A 229 -14.45 -15.49 17.07
C GLY A 229 -15.73 -16.23 16.67
N VAL A 230 -16.76 -15.51 16.23
CA VAL A 230 -17.99 -16.10 15.70
C VAL A 230 -17.72 -16.89 14.42
N MET A 231 -16.88 -16.35 13.53
CA MET A 231 -16.47 -17.05 12.31
C MET A 231 -15.77 -18.38 12.62
N ALA A 232 -14.89 -18.44 13.63
CA ALA A 232 -14.26 -19.69 14.04
C ALA A 232 -15.28 -20.74 14.50
N GLN A 233 -16.28 -20.35 15.32
CA GLN A 233 -17.34 -21.25 15.77
C GLN A 233 -18.18 -21.78 14.60
N HIS A 234 -18.52 -20.91 13.65
CA HIS A 234 -19.24 -21.30 12.45
C HIS A 234 -18.42 -22.28 11.59
N LEU A 235 -17.13 -21.98 11.38
CA LEU A 235 -16.21 -22.85 10.66
C LEU A 235 -16.04 -24.21 11.34
N GLU A 236 -15.97 -24.25 12.66
CA GLU A 236 -15.90 -25.50 13.42
C GLU A 236 -17.11 -26.40 13.12
N GLN A 237 -18.32 -25.83 13.13
CA GLN A 237 -19.56 -26.56 12.85
C GLN A 237 -19.61 -27.14 11.43
N ILE A 238 -19.19 -26.36 10.41
CA ILE A 238 -19.30 -26.80 9.01
C ILE A 238 -18.11 -27.65 8.54
N THR A 239 -16.93 -27.46 9.15
CA THR A 239 -15.72 -28.20 8.76
C THR A 239 -15.45 -29.41 9.66
N GLY A 240 -16.03 -29.47 10.86
CA GLY A 240 -15.74 -30.49 11.87
C GLY A 240 -14.27 -30.46 12.32
N GLY A 241 -13.70 -29.26 12.49
CA GLY A 241 -12.31 -29.08 12.89
C GLY A 241 -11.27 -29.38 11.80
N SER A 242 -11.69 -29.63 10.56
CA SER A 242 -10.76 -29.98 9.47
C SER A 242 -10.10 -28.74 8.86
N GLY A 243 -8.80 -28.58 9.11
CA GLY A 243 -7.99 -27.53 8.48
C GLY A 243 -7.94 -27.60 6.94
N SER A 244 -8.14 -28.78 6.33
CA SER A 244 -8.24 -28.90 4.86
C SER A 244 -9.54 -28.28 4.34
N LYS A 245 -10.67 -28.61 4.98
CA LYS A 245 -11.97 -28.04 4.61
C LYS A 245 -12.02 -26.53 4.85
N LEU A 246 -11.39 -26.05 5.94
CA LEU A 246 -11.20 -24.61 6.17
C LEU A 246 -10.50 -23.93 4.99
N LYS A 247 -9.39 -24.53 4.51
CA LYS A 247 -8.64 -24.01 3.37
C LYS A 247 -9.47 -24.02 2.08
N GLU A 248 -10.29 -25.03 1.86
CA GLU A 248 -11.21 -25.10 0.70
C GLU A 248 -12.23 -23.96 0.74
N VAL A 249 -12.95 -23.80 1.85
CA VAL A 249 -13.95 -22.72 2.05
C VAL A 249 -13.31 -21.35 1.90
N LEU A 250 -12.12 -21.15 2.48
CA LEU A 250 -11.40 -19.88 2.37
C LEU A 250 -10.98 -19.58 0.93
N ALA A 251 -10.46 -20.57 0.20
CA ALA A 251 -10.04 -20.38 -1.18
C ALA A 251 -11.21 -19.96 -2.07
N GLU A 252 -12.36 -20.65 -1.96
CA GLU A 252 -13.58 -20.31 -2.69
C GLU A 252 -14.06 -18.90 -2.35
N SER A 253 -14.09 -18.55 -1.06
CA SER A 253 -14.51 -17.22 -0.60
C SER A 253 -13.62 -16.09 -1.13
N ILE A 254 -12.30 -16.30 -1.16
CA ILE A 254 -11.35 -15.32 -1.73
C ILE A 254 -11.57 -15.18 -3.24
N ILE A 255 -11.78 -16.29 -3.95
CA ILE A 255 -12.00 -16.29 -5.40
C ILE A 255 -13.27 -15.51 -5.75
N GLU A 256 -14.37 -15.79 -5.06
CA GLU A 256 -15.63 -15.07 -5.29
C GLU A 256 -15.51 -13.59 -4.94
N ALA A 257 -14.85 -13.25 -3.82
CA ALA A 257 -14.65 -11.86 -3.43
C ALA A 257 -13.78 -11.07 -4.43
N LEU A 258 -12.77 -11.71 -5.03
CA LEU A 258 -11.90 -11.08 -6.03
C LEU A 258 -12.49 -11.06 -7.44
N ARG A 259 -13.50 -11.88 -7.74
CA ARG A 259 -14.09 -11.99 -9.09
C ARG A 259 -14.52 -10.65 -9.70
N PRO A 260 -15.24 -9.75 -8.99
CA PRO A 260 -15.63 -8.44 -9.56
C PRO A 260 -14.41 -7.58 -9.88
N PHE A 261 -13.44 -7.53 -8.96
CA PHE A 261 -12.17 -6.82 -9.15
C PHE A 261 -11.42 -7.36 -10.37
N GLN A 262 -11.25 -8.69 -10.47
CA GLN A 262 -10.49 -9.33 -11.55
C GLN A 262 -11.15 -9.14 -12.91
N THR A 263 -12.48 -9.14 -12.95
CA THR A 263 -13.25 -8.88 -14.18
C THR A 263 -13.01 -7.46 -14.67
N GLU A 264 -13.18 -6.45 -13.80
CA GLU A 264 -12.95 -5.05 -14.19
C GLU A 264 -11.47 -4.79 -14.49
N TYR A 265 -10.56 -5.36 -13.70
CA TYR A 265 -9.12 -5.27 -13.93
C TYR A 265 -8.72 -5.78 -15.31
N THR A 266 -9.21 -6.97 -15.71
CA THR A 266 -8.89 -7.57 -17.01
C THR A 266 -9.40 -6.68 -18.14
N LYS A 267 -10.65 -6.23 -18.05
CA LYS A 267 -11.25 -5.28 -19.00
C LYS A 267 -10.42 -3.99 -19.14
N LEU A 268 -9.92 -3.44 -18.03
CA LEU A 268 -9.11 -2.22 -18.04
C LEU A 268 -7.72 -2.44 -18.63
N VAL A 269 -7.06 -3.56 -18.33
CA VAL A 269 -5.74 -3.88 -18.89
C VAL A 269 -5.82 -4.12 -20.40
N ASP A 270 -6.92 -4.69 -20.88
CA ASP A 270 -7.19 -4.91 -22.30
C ASP A 270 -7.62 -3.62 -23.05
N ASP A 271 -7.86 -2.52 -22.34
CA ASP A 271 -8.13 -1.19 -22.90
C ASP A 271 -7.05 -0.16 -22.50
N PRO A 272 -5.85 -0.24 -23.10
CA PRO A 272 -4.77 0.68 -22.79
C PRO A 272 -5.08 2.13 -23.20
N ALA A 273 -5.96 2.34 -24.19
CA ALA A 273 -6.33 3.67 -24.65
C ALA A 273 -7.16 4.42 -23.59
N TYR A 274 -8.13 3.73 -22.97
CA TYR A 274 -8.88 4.29 -21.86
C TYR A 274 -7.99 4.63 -20.65
N LEU A 275 -7.06 3.74 -20.29
CA LEU A 275 -6.11 4.00 -19.20
C LEU A 275 -5.23 5.23 -19.48
N GLU A 276 -4.75 5.39 -20.72
CA GLU A 276 -3.99 6.56 -21.14
C GLU A 276 -4.83 7.85 -21.06
N GLN A 277 -6.11 7.79 -21.45
CA GLN A 277 -7.03 8.92 -21.32
C GLN A 277 -7.21 9.34 -19.86
N ILE A 278 -7.38 8.38 -18.94
CA ILE A 278 -7.49 8.64 -17.51
C ILE A 278 -6.19 9.26 -16.97
N ALA A 279 -5.03 8.69 -17.31
CA ALA A 279 -3.74 9.26 -16.91
C ALA A 279 -3.56 10.68 -17.44
N ALA A 280 -3.89 10.95 -18.71
CA ALA A 280 -3.79 12.28 -19.30
C ALA A 280 -4.67 13.32 -18.58
N LEU A 281 -5.91 12.94 -18.23
CA LEU A 281 -6.81 13.79 -17.45
C LEU A 281 -6.26 14.07 -16.05
N GLY A 282 -5.79 13.04 -15.36
CA GLY A 282 -5.23 13.20 -14.03
C GLY A 282 -3.95 14.01 -14.02
N ARG A 283 -3.06 13.80 -15.00
CA ARG A 283 -1.87 14.60 -15.24
C ARG A 283 -2.23 16.07 -15.41
N ALA A 284 -3.20 16.40 -16.27
CA ALA A 284 -3.59 17.79 -16.49
C ALA A 284 -4.05 18.48 -15.17
N LYS A 285 -4.91 17.80 -14.39
CA LYS A 285 -5.39 18.30 -13.09
C LYS A 285 -4.25 18.45 -12.08
N ALA A 286 -3.38 17.44 -11.98
CA ALA A 286 -2.25 17.43 -11.05
C ALA A 286 -1.21 18.50 -11.43
N SER A 287 -0.82 18.60 -12.70
CA SER A 287 0.11 19.62 -13.19
C SER A 287 -0.39 21.03 -12.94
N GLN A 288 -1.68 21.29 -13.15
CA GLN A 288 -2.27 22.61 -12.87
C GLN A 288 -2.12 22.99 -11.39
N ARG A 289 -2.46 22.06 -10.48
CA ARG A 289 -2.35 22.31 -9.04
C ARG A 289 -0.90 22.46 -8.59
N ALA A 290 -0.02 21.59 -9.08
CA ALA A 290 1.40 21.63 -8.79
C ALA A 290 2.05 22.95 -9.26
N ALA A 291 1.70 23.43 -10.46
CA ALA A 291 2.21 24.69 -10.98
C ALA A 291 1.82 25.88 -10.10
N GLN A 292 0.56 25.94 -9.64
CA GLN A 292 0.10 26.97 -8.71
C GLN A 292 0.88 26.96 -7.40
N THR A 293 1.10 25.78 -6.82
CA THR A 293 1.87 25.68 -5.58
C THR A 293 3.34 26.06 -5.79
N LEU A 294 3.94 25.66 -6.91
CA LEU A 294 5.33 26.02 -7.20
C LEU A 294 5.52 27.50 -7.48
N GLU A 295 4.59 28.16 -8.16
CA GLU A 295 4.66 29.60 -8.38
C GLU A 295 4.76 30.36 -7.05
N GLU A 296 3.93 29.99 -6.07
CA GLU A 296 3.96 30.59 -4.74
C GLU A 296 5.20 30.21 -3.94
N VAL A 297 5.64 28.94 -4.01
CA VAL A 297 6.90 28.51 -3.38
C VAL A 297 8.09 29.29 -3.94
N ARG A 298 8.17 29.47 -5.27
CA ARG A 298 9.23 30.24 -5.95
C ARG A 298 9.26 31.69 -5.47
N LYS A 299 8.09 32.34 -5.37
CA LYS A 299 7.96 33.68 -4.80
C LYS A 299 8.45 33.75 -3.35
N ILE A 300 8.06 32.79 -2.51
CA ILE A 300 8.46 32.73 -1.10
C ILE A 300 9.97 32.58 -0.95
N ILE A 301 10.61 31.73 -1.77
CA ILE A 301 12.06 31.50 -1.67
C ILE A 301 12.88 32.52 -2.47
N GLY A 302 12.23 33.43 -3.19
CA GLY A 302 12.87 34.54 -3.91
C GLY A 302 13.52 34.15 -5.25
N ILE A 303 13.02 33.11 -5.93
CA ILE A 303 13.46 32.77 -7.29
C ILE A 303 12.41 33.18 -8.33
N ALA A 304 12.82 33.25 -9.60
CA ALA A 304 11.92 33.61 -10.70
C ALA A 304 10.67 32.70 -10.73
N PRO A 305 9.48 33.26 -11.03
CA PRO A 305 8.22 32.52 -11.04
C PRO A 305 8.16 31.45 -12.13
#